data_AF-A0A818ZYJ4-F1
#
_entry.id   AF-A0A818ZYJ4-F1
#
_cell.length_a   1.000
_cell.length_b   1.000
_cell.length_c   1.000
_cell.angle_alpha   90.00
_cell.angle_beta   90.00
_cell.angle_gamma   90.00
#
_symmetry.space_group_name_H-M   'P 1'
#
loop_
_entity.id
_entity.type
_entity.pdbx_description
1 polymer ?
#
loop_
_entity_poly.entity_id
_entity_poly.type
_entity_poly.pdbx_seq_one_letter_code
_entity_poly.pdbx_strand_id
1 'polypeptide(L)'
;DATYYTKFDFKSGYFQVPLSKEDRPKTAFSTRDNHYQFTVLPQGITNGPATFQRLINRILGPAGWKYALAYIDDVVIYSKTFDEHLSHLNESCGILKNARFRLNPEKCEIARTQTD
;
A
#
# COMPACT_ATOMS: atom_id res chain seq x y z
N ASP A 1 -25.02 -2.92 4.20
CA ASP A 1 -24.24 -2.12 3.24
C ASP A 1 -23.36 -1.13 3.97
N ALA A 2 -22.17 -0.85 3.43
CA ALA A 2 -21.29 0.19 3.96
C ALA A 2 -21.72 1.56 3.40
N THR A 3 -21.57 2.58 4.23
CA THR A 3 -22.03 3.95 3.94
C THR A 3 -20.86 4.93 3.87
N TYR A 4 -19.71 4.58 4.47
CA TYR A 4 -18.51 5.40 4.46
C TYR A 4 -17.34 4.60 3.93
N TYR A 5 -16.57 5.23 3.07
CA TYR A 5 -15.43 4.66 2.37
C TYR A 5 -14.25 5.61 2.45
N THR A 6 -13.06 5.05 2.60
CA THR A 6 -11.80 5.76 2.46
C THR A 6 -10.90 4.99 1.53
N LYS A 7 -10.35 5.64 0.52
CA LYS A 7 -9.32 5.09 -0.37
C LYS A 7 -7.97 5.66 0.01
N PHE A 8 -7.06 4.79 0.42
CA PHE A 8 -5.66 5.11 0.67
C PHE A 8 -4.82 4.82 -0.56
N ASP A 9 -4.09 5.84 -1.01
CA ASP A 9 -3.08 5.76 -2.07
C ASP A 9 -1.68 5.77 -1.44
N PHE A 10 -0.85 4.78 -1.75
CA PHE A 10 0.53 4.74 -1.26
C PHE A 10 1.43 5.68 -2.07
N LYS A 11 2.21 6.51 -1.37
CA LYS A 11 3.19 7.39 -2.03
C LYS A 11 4.32 6.55 -2.62
N SER A 12 4.35 6.37 -3.94
CA SER A 12 5.40 5.57 -4.59
C SER A 12 5.48 4.14 -4.01
N GLY A 13 4.34 3.46 -3.86
CA GLY A 13 4.16 2.20 -3.12
C GLY A 13 5.29 1.18 -3.29
N TYR A 14 5.59 0.75 -4.52
CA TYR A 14 6.64 -0.25 -4.77
C TYR A 14 8.01 0.17 -4.23
N PHE A 15 8.39 1.43 -4.39
CA PHE A 15 9.68 1.93 -3.92
C PHE A 15 9.80 1.98 -2.39
N GLN A 16 8.73 1.72 -1.64
CA GLN A 16 8.79 1.56 -0.18
C GLN A 16 9.13 0.14 0.27
N VAL A 17 9.08 -0.86 -0.63
CA VAL A 17 9.32 -2.26 -0.31
C VAL A 17 10.79 -2.62 -0.52
N PRO A 18 11.54 -2.99 0.55
CA PRO A 18 12.95 -3.36 0.40
C PRO A 18 13.11 -4.66 -0.39
N LEU A 19 14.09 -4.68 -1.29
CA LEU A 19 14.55 -5.92 -1.93
C LEU A 19 15.56 -6.66 -1.04
N SER A 20 15.45 -7.99 -1.05
CA SER A 20 16.47 -8.88 -0.50
C SER A 20 17.84 -8.53 -1.12
N LYS A 21 18.93 -8.62 -0.36
CA LYS A 21 20.27 -8.29 -0.88
C LYS A 21 20.67 -9.19 -2.05
N GLU A 22 20.22 -10.44 -2.04
CA GLU A 22 20.51 -11.47 -3.04
C GLU A 22 19.80 -11.20 -4.38
N ASP A 23 18.64 -10.54 -4.37
CA ASP A 23 17.88 -10.24 -5.58
C ASP A 23 18.23 -8.90 -6.22
N ARG A 24 18.93 -7.99 -5.52
CA ARG A 24 19.28 -6.65 -6.06
C ARG A 24 20.04 -6.71 -7.38
N PRO A 25 21.05 -7.57 -7.57
CA PRO A 25 21.79 -7.63 -8.84
C PRO A 25 20.91 -8.00 -10.04
N LYS A 26 19.78 -8.69 -9.83
CA LYS A 26 18.80 -9.02 -10.89
C LYS A 26 18.04 -7.80 -11.40
N THR A 27 18.08 -6.70 -10.65
CA THR A 27 17.44 -5.42 -10.99
C THR A 27 18.45 -4.39 -11.50
N ALA A 28 19.66 -4.84 -11.85
CA ALA A 28 20.72 -3.94 -12.27
C ALA A 28 20.44 -3.31 -13.64
N PHE A 29 20.82 -2.05 -13.80
CA PHE A 29 20.70 -1.29 -15.02
C PHE A 29 21.92 -0.40 -15.22
N SER A 30 22.27 -0.15 -16.48
CA SER A 30 23.40 0.72 -16.84
C SER A 30 22.91 2.06 -17.34
N THR A 31 23.59 3.11 -16.89
CA THR A 31 23.59 4.43 -17.52
C THR A 31 24.84 4.55 -18.41
N ARG A 32 25.02 5.68 -19.10
CA ARG A 32 26.22 5.92 -19.93
C ARG A 32 27.53 5.69 -19.17
N ASP A 33 27.57 6.12 -17.91
CA ASP A 33 28.82 6.23 -17.15
C ASP A 33 28.90 5.25 -15.97
N ASN A 34 27.79 4.63 -15.57
CA ASN A 34 27.71 3.86 -14.32
C ASN A 34 26.72 2.70 -14.40
N HIS A 35 26.93 1.71 -13.54
CA HIS A 35 26.04 0.57 -13.34
C HIS A 35 25.40 0.63 -11.95
N TYR A 36 24.07 0.53 -11.89
CA TYR A 36 23.28 0.66 -10.68
C TYR A 36 22.38 -0.55 -10.49
N GLN A 37 21.87 -0.72 -9.29
CA GLN A 37 20.84 -1.72 -8.96
C GLN A 37 19.84 -1.12 -7.99
N PHE A 38 18.61 -1.61 -8.01
CA PHE A 38 17.62 -1.16 -7.05
C PHE A 38 17.82 -1.84 -5.69
N THR A 39 17.59 -1.09 -4.61
CA THR A 39 17.56 -1.61 -3.24
C THR A 39 16.13 -1.84 -2.71
N VAL A 40 15.15 -1.37 -3.47
CA VAL A 40 13.71 -1.43 -3.22
C VAL A 40 13.02 -1.97 -4.48
N LEU A 41 11.78 -2.44 -4.37
CA LEU A 41 11.05 -3.05 -5.47
C LEU A 41 10.85 -2.01 -6.61
N PRO A 42 11.47 -2.18 -7.79
CA PRO A 42 11.26 -1.27 -8.90
C PRO A 42 9.94 -1.54 -9.63
N GLN A 43 9.48 -0.56 -10.38
CA GLN A 43 8.40 -0.77 -11.35
C GLN A 43 8.88 -1.61 -12.54
N GLY A 44 7.92 -2.27 -13.22
CA GLY A 44 8.19 -3.02 -14.45
C GLY A 44 8.66 -4.47 -14.24
N ILE A 45 8.89 -4.92 -13.01
CA ILE A 45 9.19 -6.33 -12.74
C ILE A 45 7.90 -7.15 -12.69
N THR A 46 7.90 -8.31 -13.35
CA THR A 46 6.71 -9.17 -13.52
C THR A 46 6.02 -9.52 -12.19
N ASN A 47 6.81 -9.82 -11.15
CA ASN A 47 6.29 -10.25 -9.85
C ASN A 47 6.08 -9.09 -8.86
N GLY A 48 6.26 -7.84 -9.30
CA GLY A 48 6.14 -6.65 -8.46
C GLY A 48 4.76 -6.53 -7.82
N PRO A 49 3.67 -6.46 -8.60
CA PRO A 49 2.31 -6.33 -8.07
C PRO A 49 1.92 -7.47 -7.13
N ALA A 50 2.25 -8.72 -7.47
CA ALA A 50 1.93 -9.88 -6.64
C ALA A 50 2.69 -9.85 -5.30
N THR A 51 3.95 -9.41 -5.31
CA THR A 51 4.75 -9.23 -4.10
C THR A 51 4.17 -8.15 -3.20
N PHE A 52 3.80 -7.02 -3.80
CA PHE A 52 3.20 -5.89 -3.09
C PHE A 52 1.84 -6.27 -2.47
N GLN A 53 0.95 -6.89 -3.24
CA GLN A 53 -0.34 -7.37 -2.75
C GLN A 53 -0.19 -8.32 -1.55
N ARG A 54 0.71 -9.29 -1.63
CA ARG A 54 0.97 -10.24 -0.53
C ARG A 54 1.47 -9.52 0.72
N LEU A 55 2.31 -8.51 0.55
CA LEU A 55 2.84 -7.71 1.65
C LEU A 55 1.73 -6.89 2.32
N ILE A 56 0.92 -6.17 1.55
CA ILE A 56 -0.18 -5.36 2.10
C ILE A 56 -1.22 -6.25 2.79
N ASN A 57 -1.59 -7.38 2.20
CA ASN A 57 -2.49 -8.35 2.84
C ASN A 57 -1.96 -8.83 4.19
N ARG A 58 -0.65 -9.08 4.29
CA ARG A 58 0.00 -9.49 5.54
C ARG A 58 0.01 -8.35 6.58
N ILE A 59 0.22 -7.11 6.15
CA ILE A 59 0.25 -5.94 7.02
C ILE A 59 -1.14 -5.63 7.57
N LEU A 60 -2.17 -5.62 6.71
CA LEU A 60 -3.56 -5.41 7.13
C LEU A 60 -4.02 -6.50 8.09
N GLY A 61 -3.55 -7.75 7.90
CA GLY A 61 -3.72 -8.82 8.87
C GLY A 61 -5.19 -9.00 9.26
N PRO A 62 -5.55 -8.91 10.56
CA PRO A 62 -6.94 -9.08 11.01
C PRO A 62 -7.93 -8.03 10.51
N ALA A 63 -7.47 -6.85 10.10
CA ALA A 63 -8.31 -5.81 9.50
C ALA A 63 -8.74 -6.18 8.08
N GLY A 64 -7.89 -6.95 7.39
CA GLY A 64 -8.14 -7.48 6.07
C GLY A 64 -9.44 -8.28 6.05
N TRP A 65 -10.31 -8.00 5.07
CA TRP A 65 -11.61 -8.64 4.87
C TRP A 65 -12.69 -8.33 5.93
N LYS A 66 -12.35 -7.61 7.01
CA LYS A 66 -13.35 -7.11 7.98
C LYS A 66 -13.86 -5.74 7.58
N TYR A 67 -12.95 -4.78 7.46
CA TYR A 67 -13.26 -3.40 7.11
C TYR A 67 -12.22 -2.79 6.15
N ALA A 68 -11.17 -3.53 5.81
CA ALA A 68 -10.12 -3.10 4.90
C ALA A 68 -9.93 -4.12 3.76
N LEU A 69 -9.86 -3.62 2.53
CA LEU A 69 -9.58 -4.39 1.32
C LEU A 69 -8.39 -3.77 0.60
N ALA A 70 -7.43 -4.60 0.20
CA ALA A 70 -6.29 -4.16 -0.59
C ALA A 70 -6.40 -4.67 -2.02
N TYR A 71 -6.19 -3.79 -2.99
CA TYR A 71 -6.06 -4.14 -4.39
C TYR A 71 -4.84 -3.45 -4.99
N ILE A 72 -3.78 -4.23 -5.20
CA ILE A 72 -2.47 -3.79 -5.67
C ILE A 72 -2.00 -2.58 -4.85
N ASP A 73 -2.06 -1.37 -5.41
CA ASP A 73 -1.54 -0.14 -4.83
C ASP A 73 -2.57 0.65 -4.01
N ASP A 74 -3.84 0.22 -4.00
CA ASP A 74 -4.94 0.87 -3.29
C ASP A 74 -5.37 0.06 -2.06
N VAL A 75 -5.65 0.75 -0.95
CA VAL A 75 -6.34 0.17 0.21
C VAL A 75 -7.65 0.90 0.44
N VAL A 76 -8.75 0.17 0.42
CA VAL A 76 -10.10 0.69 0.67
C VAL A 76 -10.55 0.27 2.07
N ILE A 77 -10.89 1.26 2.88
CA ILE A 77 -11.53 1.10 4.18
C ILE A 77 -13.02 1.37 4.01
N TYR A 78 -13.88 0.51 4.55
CA TYR A 78 -15.33 0.66 4.44
C TYR A 78 -16.03 0.42 5.79
N SER A 79 -17.09 1.16 6.08
CA SER A 79 -17.78 1.11 7.38
C SER A 79 -19.25 1.53 7.26
N LYS A 80 -20.09 1.14 8.22
CA LYS A 80 -21.53 1.46 8.19
C LYS A 80 -21.81 2.82 8.78
N THR A 81 -21.19 3.16 9.91
CA THR A 81 -21.36 4.46 10.56
C THR A 81 -20.07 5.28 10.50
N PHE A 82 -20.20 6.59 10.68
CA PHE A 82 -19.05 7.50 10.70
C PHE A 82 -18.11 7.21 11.89
N ASP A 83 -18.68 6.92 13.07
CA ASP A 83 -17.90 6.62 14.27
C ASP A 83 -17.08 5.31 14.12
N GLU A 84 -17.70 4.27 13.56
CA GLU A 84 -16.98 3.05 13.18
C GLU A 84 -15.85 3.37 12.19
N HIS A 85 -16.14 4.22 11.20
CA HIS A 85 -15.16 4.60 10.19
C HIS A 85 -13.95 5.30 10.79
N LEU A 86 -14.15 6.24 11.72
CA LEU A 86 -13.05 6.91 12.42
C LEU A 86 -12.18 5.92 13.21
N SER A 87 -12.81 4.95 13.88
CA SER A 87 -12.09 3.89 14.59
C SER A 87 -11.23 3.04 13.63
N HIS A 88 -11.82 2.58 12.53
CA HIS A 88 -11.13 1.80 11.50
C HIS A 88 -10.01 2.59 10.83
N LEU A 89 -10.19 3.88 10.58
CA LEU A 89 -9.14 4.76 10.03
C LEU A 89 -7.97 4.89 11.00
N ASN A 90 -8.23 5.09 12.29
CA ASN A 90 -7.18 5.19 13.29
C ASN A 90 -6.38 3.88 13.39
N GLU A 91 -7.06 2.73 13.41
CA GLU A 91 -6.39 1.42 13.43
C GLU A 91 -5.57 1.19 12.15
N SER A 92 -6.14 1.45 10.98
CA SER A 92 -5.48 1.27 9.69
C SER A 92 -4.25 2.16 9.54
N CYS A 93 -4.36 3.44 9.92
CA CYS A 93 -3.24 4.37 9.95
C CYS A 93 -2.15 3.89 10.92
N GLY A 94 -2.53 3.35 12.09
CA GLY A 94 -1.61 2.76 13.05
C GLY A 94 -0.83 1.56 12.47
N ILE A 95 -1.54 0.64 11.82
CA ILE A 95 -0.97 -0.52 11.13
C ILE A 95 0.05 -0.07 10.06
N LEU A 96 -0.34 0.83 9.17
CA LEU A 96 0.52 1.32 8.10
C LEU A 96 1.74 2.08 8.63
N LYS A 97 1.56 2.89 9.67
CA LYS A 97 2.64 3.61 10.35
C LYS A 97 3.65 2.64 10.97
N ASN A 98 3.19 1.59 11.63
CA ASN A 98 4.05 0.54 12.21
C ASN A 98 4.83 -0.22 11.14
N ALA A 99 4.20 -0.50 9.99
CA ALA A 99 4.84 -1.08 8.82
C ALA A 99 5.72 -0.08 8.03
N ARG A 100 5.81 1.17 8.48
CA ARG A 100 6.57 2.28 7.88
C ARG A 100 6.12 2.66 6.47
N PHE A 101 4.90 2.32 6.09
CA PHE A 101 4.32 2.80 4.84
C PHE A 101 3.96 4.28 4.93
N ARG A 102 3.99 4.95 3.78
CA ARG A 102 3.61 6.34 3.59
C ARG A 102 2.48 6.42 2.57
N LEU A 103 1.46 7.16 2.95
CA LEU A 103 0.34 7.50 2.07
C LEU A 103 0.63 8.80 1.33
N ASN A 104 -0.07 9.01 0.22
CA ASN A 104 -0.09 10.25 -0.53
C ASN A 104 -1.35 11.05 -0.16
N PRO A 105 -1.24 12.09 0.69
CA PRO A 105 -2.42 12.81 1.18
C PRO A 105 -3.28 13.43 0.07
N GLU A 106 -2.66 13.85 -1.03
CA GLU A 106 -3.36 14.50 -2.16
C GLU A 106 -4.22 13.53 -2.97
N LYS A 107 -3.90 12.24 -2.93
CA LYS A 107 -4.61 11.18 -3.66
C LYS A 107 -5.48 10.31 -2.76
N CYS A 108 -5.42 10.48 -1.45
CA CYS A 108 -6.29 9.77 -0.53
C CYS A 108 -7.68 10.41 -0.53
N GLU A 109 -8.71 9.58 -0.64
CA GLU A 109 -10.10 10.00 -0.51
C GLU A 109 -10.62 9.56 0.85
N ILE A 110 -10.91 10.49 1.75
CA ILE A 110 -11.22 10.18 3.15
C ILE A 110 -12.71 10.38 3.43
N ALA A 111 -13.31 9.38 4.09
CA ALA A 111 -14.69 9.36 4.61
C ALA A 111 -15.76 9.81 3.59
N ARG A 112 -15.63 9.33 2.35
CA ARG A 112 -16.62 9.57 1.29
C ARG A 112 -17.81 8.62 1.44
N THR A 113 -19.00 9.08 1.05
CA THR A 113 -20.20 8.23 1.01
C THR A 113 -20.38 7.51 -0.33
N GLN A 114 -19.56 7.87 -1.31
CA GLN A 114 -19.44 7.24 -2.61
C GLN A 114 -17.97 7.30 -3.01
N THR A 115 -17.43 6.18 -3.49
CA THR A 115 -16.10 6.11 -4.09
C THR A 115 -16.26 5.71 -5.54
N ASP A 116 -15.53 6.38 -6.42
CA ASP A 116 -15.50 6.08 -7.86
C ASP A 116 -14.78 4.74 -8.17
#